data_AF-A0A7T5URJ2-F1
#
_entry.id   AF-A0A7T5URJ2-F1
#
_cell.length_a   1.000
_cell.length_b   1.000
_cell.length_c   1.000
_cell.angle_alpha   90.00
_cell.angle_beta   90.00
_cell.angle_gamma   90.00
#
_symmetry.space_group_name_H-M   'P 1'
#
loop_
_entity.id
_entity.type
_entity.pdbx_description
1 polymer ?
#
loop_
_entity_poly.entity_id
_entity_poly.type
_entity_poly.pdbx_seq_one_letter_code
_entity_poly.pdbx_strand_id
1 'polypeptide(L)'
;MKRFWPQIVVIVLSILAFRTLIGSGYFNMHDDLQMMRQLEMEKCFKDLQIPCRWVPDMGFGYGFPLFNYYPPLPYLTGEVVRIFGFSFVDTVKILFALGFVASGLAMYFLAREFFGELGAVLASAFYIWAPYHSVDVFVRGAMNESWALIWFPAILLFSYKLITNKKSSLSANYYLLIALSLSWTGLLLSHNLMVMIFTPVFAVWCLILLIKVKSFNKIPQLLVSGIFAFGLAAFFTLPVFLEQNLVHTDTLIAGYYEYTAHFATIKQLLFSRFWGYGPSIWGDKDGMSFQVGQMHWILSFVTLSLFAIKIVKSKNKKIEIKNSILVIFFIMVGIFAIFMTHNKSTPLWVRFTLIKFVQFPWRFLTLVILSFSFAIGSLVTFFKNKKTKYIVVGGLIFTLVAFNWTYFEVQNGKLGPLTDQQKFSGTAWELQRTAGIYDYLPKSARFNPRDGQMGIAEVLKGKADIKNPLEATNHQEFTVIASESSVIRINTYFYPSWKVFVDGKETKIEVPEGEEWGRMYITVSKGTHDITARLYNTWPRTVGNIISLVSWAILGFVMLKSSRWQISTKRST
;
A
#
# COMPACT_ATOMS: atom_id res chain seq x y z
N MET A 1 3.27 -18.01 -33.15
CA MET A 1 4.00 -17.79 -31.88
C MET A 1 3.60 -16.45 -31.29
N LYS A 2 3.15 -16.39 -30.02
CA LYS A 2 2.89 -15.12 -29.34
C LYS A 2 4.22 -14.36 -29.20
N ARG A 3 4.22 -13.06 -29.53
CA ARG A 3 5.40 -12.20 -29.37
C ARG A 3 5.48 -11.74 -27.91
N PHE A 4 6.46 -12.25 -27.17
CA PHE A 4 6.70 -11.89 -25.76
C PHE A 4 7.73 -10.76 -25.57
N TRP A 5 8.35 -10.29 -26.66
CA TRP A 5 9.36 -9.25 -26.61
C TRP A 5 8.90 -7.95 -25.91
N PRO A 6 7.64 -7.46 -26.04
CA PRO A 6 7.25 -6.22 -25.36
C PRO A 6 7.28 -6.34 -23.84
N GLN A 7 6.81 -7.47 -23.30
CA GLN A 7 6.84 -7.74 -21.86
C GLN A 7 8.28 -7.88 -21.36
N ILE A 8 9.15 -8.53 -22.14
CA ILE A 8 10.58 -8.62 -21.83
C ILE A 8 11.19 -7.23 -21.75
N VAL A 9 10.88 -6.32 -22.68
CA VAL A 9 11.36 -4.92 -22.62
C VAL A 9 10.89 -4.22 -21.34
N VAL A 10 9.62 -4.38 -20.96
CA VAL A 10 9.07 -3.80 -19.71
C VAL A 10 9.79 -4.36 -18.48
N ILE A 11 10.06 -5.67 -18.44
CA ILE A 11 10.80 -6.31 -17.35
C ILE A 11 12.24 -5.79 -17.30
N VAL A 12 12.93 -5.68 -18.44
CA VAL A 12 14.29 -5.13 -18.51
C VAL A 12 14.31 -3.68 -18.02
N LEU A 13 13.36 -2.84 -18.44
CA LEU A 13 13.24 -1.45 -17.96
C LEU A 13 13.01 -1.39 -16.45
N SER A 14 12.27 -2.35 -15.88
CA SER A 14 12.06 -2.46 -14.44
C SER A 14 13.36 -2.85 -13.72
N ILE A 15 14.08 -3.85 -14.23
CA ILE A 15 15.38 -4.29 -13.67
C ILE A 15 16.38 -3.14 -13.67
N LEU A 16 16.44 -2.35 -14.75
CA LEU A 16 17.30 -1.17 -14.80
C LEU A 16 16.89 -0.09 -13.77
N ALA A 17 15.59 0.05 -13.49
CA ALA A 17 15.09 0.99 -12.49
C ALA A 17 15.47 0.57 -11.06
N PHE A 18 15.32 -0.72 -10.71
CA PHE A 18 15.72 -1.22 -9.38
C PHE A 18 17.16 -1.73 -9.28
N ARG A 19 18.01 -1.47 -10.28
CA ARG A 19 19.38 -2.03 -10.37
C ARG A 19 20.21 -1.87 -9.09
N THR A 20 20.02 -0.76 -8.38
CA THR A 20 20.77 -0.44 -7.15
C THR A 20 20.28 -1.19 -5.92
N LEU A 21 19.15 -1.90 -6.02
CA LEU A 21 18.69 -2.87 -5.02
C LEU A 21 19.32 -4.25 -5.21
N ILE A 22 20.01 -4.49 -6.33
CA ILE A 22 20.69 -5.77 -6.60
C ILE A 22 22.07 -5.72 -5.94
N GLY A 23 22.26 -6.55 -4.91
CA GLY A 23 23.52 -6.65 -4.19
C GLY A 23 23.31 -6.92 -2.70
N SER A 24 24.41 -7.15 -1.98
CA SER A 24 24.40 -7.31 -0.53
C SER A 24 24.18 -5.97 0.17
N GLY A 25 23.52 -6.00 1.32
CA GLY A 25 23.30 -4.81 2.15
C GLY A 25 21.92 -4.18 1.98
N TYR A 26 21.75 -3.01 2.61
CA TYR A 26 20.49 -2.28 2.74
C TYR A 26 20.68 -0.78 2.47
N PHE A 27 19.59 -0.03 2.35
CA PHE A 27 19.63 1.41 2.11
C PHE A 27 18.76 2.17 3.11
N ASN A 28 19.17 3.39 3.42
CA ASN A 28 18.38 4.28 4.28
C ASN A 28 17.20 4.84 3.49
N MET A 29 16.07 4.99 4.19
CA MET A 29 14.83 5.54 3.65
C MET A 29 14.08 6.27 4.77
N HIS A 30 13.09 7.11 4.43
CA HIS A 30 12.31 7.84 5.45
C HIS A 30 11.48 6.89 6.33
N ASP A 31 10.74 5.97 5.72
CA ASP A 31 9.94 4.93 6.36
C ASP A 31 10.76 3.64 6.51
N ASP A 32 11.88 3.73 7.24
CA ASP A 32 12.81 2.61 7.49
C ASP A 32 12.28 1.66 8.57
N LEU A 33 11.07 1.15 8.34
CA LEU A 33 10.34 0.20 9.18
C LEU A 33 10.01 -1.11 8.45
N GLN A 34 10.45 -1.26 7.19
CA GLN A 34 10.02 -2.38 6.35
C GLN A 34 10.52 -3.74 6.88
N MET A 35 11.75 -3.79 7.40
CA MET A 35 12.30 -4.99 8.03
C MET A 35 11.59 -5.33 9.33
N MET A 36 11.33 -4.32 10.17
CA MET A 36 10.57 -4.48 11.41
C MET A 36 9.16 -5.03 11.15
N ARG A 37 8.42 -4.42 10.22
CA ARG A 37 7.08 -4.88 9.84
C ARG A 37 7.07 -6.31 9.28
N GLN A 38 8.11 -6.69 8.53
CA GLN A 38 8.25 -8.06 8.05
C GLN A 38 8.55 -9.04 9.19
N LEU A 39 9.46 -8.70 10.12
CA LEU A 39 9.76 -9.51 11.29
C LEU A 39 8.51 -9.77 12.12
N GLU A 40 7.73 -8.73 12.36
CA GLU A 40 6.51 -8.80 13.17
C GLU A 40 5.42 -9.65 12.50
N MET A 41 5.30 -9.57 11.17
CA MET A 41 4.44 -10.47 10.41
C MET A 41 4.89 -11.92 10.56
N GLU A 42 6.20 -12.20 10.47
CA GLU A 42 6.75 -13.55 10.62
C GLU A 42 6.49 -14.11 12.02
N LYS A 43 6.65 -13.29 13.07
CA LYS A 43 6.33 -13.67 14.47
C LYS A 43 4.86 -14.06 14.62
N CYS A 44 3.93 -13.24 14.11
CA CYS A 44 2.51 -13.56 14.10
C CYS A 44 2.21 -14.92 13.44
N PHE A 45 2.87 -15.24 12.32
CA PHE A 45 2.66 -16.51 11.63
C PHE A 45 3.21 -17.69 12.42
N LYS A 46 4.38 -17.56 13.04
CA LYS A 46 4.97 -18.59 13.91
C LYS A 46 4.08 -18.89 15.12
N ASP A 47 3.44 -17.86 15.67
CA ASP A 47 2.52 -17.97 16.81
C ASP A 47 1.07 -18.29 16.40
N LEU A 48 0.84 -18.60 15.12
CA LEU A 48 -0.48 -18.92 14.54
C LEU A 48 -1.53 -17.82 14.73
N GLN A 49 -1.11 -16.57 14.90
CA GLN A 49 -1.97 -15.40 14.91
C GLN A 49 -2.35 -15.00 13.48
N ILE A 50 -3.39 -15.65 12.95
CA ILE A 50 -3.90 -15.40 11.60
C ILE A 50 -5.35 -14.89 11.67
N PRO A 51 -5.65 -13.68 11.18
CA PRO A 51 -4.72 -12.66 10.69
C PRO A 51 -3.89 -12.01 11.82
N CYS A 52 -2.69 -11.51 11.49
CA CYS A 52 -1.84 -10.78 12.43
C CYS A 52 -2.54 -9.49 12.90
N ARG A 53 -2.63 -9.27 14.22
CA ARG A 53 -3.33 -8.11 14.82
C ARG A 53 -2.46 -7.32 15.78
N TRP A 54 -1.55 -7.99 16.46
CA TRP A 54 -0.74 -7.46 17.53
C TRP A 54 0.69 -7.87 17.27
N VAL A 55 1.58 -6.90 17.30
CA VAL A 55 3.01 -7.10 17.06
C VAL A 55 3.73 -6.88 18.38
N PRO A 56 4.54 -7.81 18.88
CA PRO A 56 5.11 -7.73 20.23
C PRO A 56 6.20 -6.67 20.42
N ASP A 57 7.06 -6.43 19.44
CA ASP A 57 8.29 -5.66 19.70
C ASP A 57 8.11 -4.15 19.50
N MET A 58 7.23 -3.74 18.59
CA MET A 58 6.92 -2.32 18.40
C MET A 58 6.23 -1.72 19.63
N GLY A 59 6.39 -0.41 19.81
CA GLY A 59 5.94 0.27 21.01
C GLY A 59 6.84 -0.02 22.21
N PHE A 60 8.18 -0.07 22.00
CA PHE A 60 9.18 -0.36 23.04
C PHE A 60 9.10 -1.77 23.68
N GLY A 61 8.48 -2.74 23.00
CA GLY A 61 8.22 -4.08 23.51
C GLY A 61 6.91 -4.22 24.29
N TYR A 62 6.13 -3.16 24.47
CA TYR A 62 4.79 -3.24 25.08
C TYR A 62 3.72 -3.74 24.09
N GLY A 63 4.09 -3.92 22.83
CA GLY A 63 3.29 -4.41 21.73
C GLY A 63 2.36 -3.35 21.10
N PHE A 64 1.93 -3.59 19.85
CA PHE A 64 1.24 -2.58 19.04
C PHE A 64 0.17 -3.21 18.13
N PRO A 65 -1.01 -2.61 17.91
CA PRO A 65 -2.04 -3.18 17.04
C PRO A 65 -1.81 -2.89 15.54
N LEU A 66 -0.56 -2.99 15.06
CA LEU A 66 -0.12 -2.45 13.76
C LEU A 66 -0.99 -2.93 12.58
N PHE A 67 -1.05 -4.25 12.33
CA PHE A 67 -1.74 -4.82 11.17
C PHE A 67 -3.27 -4.83 11.29
N ASN A 68 -3.81 -4.29 12.38
CA ASN A 68 -5.22 -3.96 12.47
C ASN A 68 -5.57 -2.65 11.74
N TYR A 69 -4.58 -1.78 11.50
CA TYR A 69 -4.75 -0.46 10.87
C TYR A 69 -3.85 -0.25 9.64
N TYR A 70 -2.66 -0.85 9.63
CA TYR A 70 -1.69 -0.78 8.54
C TYR A 70 -1.92 -1.91 7.53
N PRO A 71 -2.06 -1.62 6.22
CA PRO A 71 -2.39 -2.64 5.22
C PRO A 71 -1.31 -3.74 5.09
N PRO A 72 -1.70 -5.03 5.08
CA PRO A 72 -0.75 -6.12 5.27
C PRO A 72 -0.19 -6.73 3.97
N LEU A 73 -0.70 -6.41 2.77
CA LEU A 73 -0.42 -7.18 1.55
C LEU A 73 1.07 -7.29 1.19
N PRO A 74 1.89 -6.23 1.25
CA PRO A 74 3.30 -6.35 0.92
C PRO A 74 4.01 -7.35 1.84
N TYR A 75 3.73 -7.31 3.16
CA TYR A 75 4.37 -8.19 4.14
C TYR A 75 3.83 -9.62 4.11
N LEU A 76 2.54 -9.81 3.81
CA LEU A 76 1.98 -11.14 3.51
C LEU A 76 2.66 -11.76 2.28
N THR A 77 3.01 -10.95 1.28
CA THR A 77 3.81 -11.43 0.15
C THR A 77 5.27 -11.68 0.56
N GLY A 78 5.80 -10.85 1.47
CA GLY A 78 7.12 -11.05 2.05
C GLY A 78 7.25 -12.35 2.81
N GLU A 79 6.20 -12.81 3.51
CA GLU A 79 6.21 -14.12 4.18
C GLU A 79 6.43 -15.27 3.20
N VAL A 80 5.86 -15.17 1.99
CA VAL A 80 6.14 -16.15 0.93
C VAL A 80 7.62 -16.16 0.57
N VAL A 81 8.26 -14.99 0.48
CA VAL A 81 9.70 -14.87 0.21
C VAL A 81 10.52 -15.43 1.37
N ARG A 82 10.12 -15.15 2.62
CA ARG A 82 10.77 -15.65 3.84
C ARG A 82 10.73 -17.16 3.97
N ILE A 83 9.64 -17.81 3.57
CA ILE A 83 9.53 -19.28 3.53
C ILE A 83 10.60 -19.92 2.63
N PHE A 84 11.05 -19.23 1.58
CA PHE A 84 12.15 -19.71 0.72
C PHE A 84 13.56 -19.44 1.28
N GLY A 85 13.67 -18.91 2.51
CA GLY A 85 14.94 -18.75 3.23
C GLY A 85 15.71 -17.46 2.92
N PHE A 86 15.10 -16.50 2.21
CA PHE A 86 15.73 -15.19 1.97
C PHE A 86 15.83 -14.37 3.25
N SER A 87 16.90 -13.60 3.43
CA SER A 87 17.08 -12.67 4.56
C SER A 87 15.99 -11.58 4.61
N PHE A 88 15.77 -10.92 5.75
CA PHE A 88 14.81 -9.82 5.84
C PHE A 88 15.22 -8.63 4.96
N VAL A 89 16.52 -8.33 4.92
CA VAL A 89 17.11 -7.36 3.98
C VAL A 89 16.73 -7.68 2.53
N ASP A 90 16.93 -8.92 2.09
CA ASP A 90 16.63 -9.32 0.72
C ASP A 90 15.13 -9.36 0.44
N THR A 91 14.32 -9.79 1.41
CA THR A 91 12.86 -9.76 1.30
C THR A 91 12.36 -8.35 1.01
N VAL A 92 12.81 -7.33 1.76
CA VAL A 92 12.39 -5.94 1.51
C VAL A 92 12.80 -5.48 0.11
N LYS A 93 14.03 -5.76 -0.34
CA LYS A 93 14.50 -5.39 -1.69
C LYS A 93 13.70 -6.10 -2.78
N ILE A 94 13.38 -7.39 -2.60
CA ILE A 94 12.56 -8.18 -3.52
C ILE A 94 11.15 -7.60 -3.62
N LEU A 95 10.55 -7.20 -2.49
CA LEU A 95 9.20 -6.60 -2.49
C LEU A 95 9.16 -5.27 -3.26
N PHE A 96 10.17 -4.41 -3.13
CA PHE A 96 10.28 -3.19 -3.93
C PHE A 96 10.50 -3.50 -5.43
N ALA A 97 11.39 -4.45 -5.74
CA ALA A 97 11.64 -4.87 -7.11
C ALA A 97 10.38 -5.46 -7.78
N LEU A 98 9.61 -6.27 -7.03
CA LEU A 98 8.33 -6.81 -7.48
C LEU A 98 7.32 -5.69 -7.74
N GLY A 99 7.30 -4.65 -6.89
CA GLY A 99 6.50 -3.45 -7.10
C GLY A 99 6.74 -2.81 -8.47
N PHE A 100 8.00 -2.59 -8.86
CA PHE A 100 8.35 -2.04 -10.18
C PHE A 100 7.90 -2.95 -11.33
N VAL A 101 8.20 -4.25 -11.25
CA VAL A 101 7.87 -5.21 -12.33
C VAL A 101 6.36 -5.34 -12.49
N ALA A 102 5.63 -5.55 -11.40
CA ALA A 102 4.20 -5.79 -11.43
C ALA A 102 3.42 -4.54 -11.89
N SER A 103 3.81 -3.35 -11.43
CA SER A 103 3.20 -2.08 -11.82
C SER A 103 3.46 -1.74 -13.30
N GLY A 104 4.69 -1.94 -13.79
CA GLY A 104 5.04 -1.79 -15.20
C GLY A 104 4.26 -2.73 -16.12
N LEU A 105 4.13 -4.00 -15.73
CA LEU A 105 3.36 -5.00 -16.47
C LEU A 105 1.85 -4.73 -16.45
N ALA A 106 1.31 -4.31 -15.30
CA ALA A 106 -0.10 -3.94 -15.19
C ALA A 106 -0.43 -2.75 -16.10
N MET A 107 0.41 -1.71 -16.12
CA MET A 107 0.29 -0.59 -17.07
C MET A 107 0.40 -1.06 -18.52
N TYR A 108 1.31 -1.99 -18.83
CA TYR A 108 1.47 -2.53 -20.18
C TYR A 108 0.17 -3.17 -20.65
N PHE A 109 -0.41 -4.04 -19.83
CA PHE A 109 -1.65 -4.73 -20.19
C PHE A 109 -2.83 -3.78 -20.33
N LEU A 110 -2.92 -2.74 -19.49
CA LEU A 110 -3.92 -1.68 -19.65
C LEU A 110 -3.74 -0.93 -20.98
N ALA A 111 -2.57 -0.32 -21.20
CA ALA A 111 -2.32 0.55 -22.34
C ALA A 111 -2.36 -0.20 -23.68
N ARG A 112 -2.05 -1.51 -23.70
CA ARG A 112 -2.11 -2.33 -24.92
C ARG A 112 -3.51 -2.41 -25.51
N GLU A 113 -4.54 -2.40 -24.68
CA GLU A 113 -5.94 -2.43 -25.13
C GLU A 113 -6.34 -1.15 -25.90
N PHE A 114 -5.58 -0.06 -25.74
CA PHE A 114 -5.88 1.25 -26.36
C PHE A 114 -4.89 1.65 -27.46
N PHE A 115 -3.59 1.34 -27.28
CA PHE A 115 -2.52 1.90 -28.12
C PHE A 115 -1.65 0.84 -28.81
N GLY A 116 -1.98 -0.46 -28.65
CA GLY A 116 -1.20 -1.58 -29.17
C GLY A 116 0.12 -1.81 -28.40
N GLU A 117 0.94 -2.76 -28.86
CA GLU A 117 2.15 -3.20 -28.15
C GLU A 117 3.15 -2.06 -27.90
N LEU A 118 3.41 -1.21 -28.91
CA LEU A 118 4.39 -0.12 -28.78
C LEU A 118 3.92 1.02 -27.86
N GLY A 119 2.65 1.42 -27.96
CA GLY A 119 2.10 2.42 -27.04
C GLY A 119 2.05 1.92 -25.61
N ALA A 120 1.85 0.61 -25.42
CA ALA A 120 1.92 -0.03 -24.12
C ALA A 120 3.32 -0.05 -23.52
N VAL A 121 4.34 -0.41 -24.31
CA VAL A 121 5.74 -0.34 -23.85
C VAL A 121 6.12 1.09 -23.48
N LEU A 122 5.70 2.08 -24.28
CA LEU A 122 5.96 3.49 -23.99
C LEU A 122 5.26 3.93 -22.68
N ALA A 123 3.97 3.61 -22.50
CA ALA A 123 3.25 3.92 -21.27
C ALA A 123 3.90 3.28 -20.03
N SER A 124 4.28 2.01 -20.13
CA SER A 124 4.98 1.30 -19.04
C SER A 124 6.34 1.91 -18.72
N ALA A 125 7.12 2.31 -19.73
CA ALA A 125 8.40 2.97 -19.51
C ALA A 125 8.22 4.26 -18.69
N PHE A 126 7.26 5.10 -19.07
CA PHE A 126 6.92 6.32 -18.32
C PHE A 126 6.35 6.04 -16.93
N TYR A 127 5.66 4.91 -16.75
CA TYR A 127 5.11 4.51 -15.45
C TYR A 127 6.20 4.03 -14.48
N ILE A 128 7.16 3.24 -14.98
CA ILE A 128 8.31 2.77 -14.21
C ILE A 128 9.25 3.93 -13.89
N TRP A 129 9.65 4.69 -14.90
CA TRP A 129 10.68 5.74 -14.82
C TRP A 129 10.13 7.11 -14.43
N ALA A 130 8.98 7.16 -13.76
CA ALA A 130 8.46 8.41 -13.21
C ALA A 130 9.25 8.83 -11.97
N PRO A 131 9.66 10.10 -11.83
CA PRO A 131 10.44 10.55 -10.68
C PRO A 131 9.79 10.21 -9.34
N TYR A 132 8.48 10.43 -9.19
CA TYR A 132 7.79 10.14 -7.93
C TYR A 132 7.72 8.62 -7.60
N HIS A 133 7.73 7.73 -8.60
CA HIS A 133 7.83 6.28 -8.36
C HIS A 133 9.19 5.94 -7.72
N SER A 134 10.24 6.62 -8.17
CA SER A 134 11.57 6.51 -7.57
C SER A 134 11.60 7.06 -6.14
N VAL A 135 10.92 8.18 -5.89
CA VAL A 135 10.79 8.76 -4.55
C VAL A 135 10.15 7.75 -3.57
N ASP A 136 9.07 7.10 -3.98
CA ASP A 136 8.38 6.10 -3.14
C ASP A 136 9.30 4.95 -2.73
N VAL A 137 10.20 4.52 -3.60
CA VAL A 137 11.10 3.40 -3.32
C VAL A 137 12.39 3.83 -2.63
N PHE A 138 13.15 4.74 -3.24
CA PHE A 138 14.54 4.99 -2.84
C PHE A 138 14.72 6.11 -1.81
N VAL A 139 13.75 7.03 -1.72
CA VAL A 139 13.80 8.16 -0.78
C VAL A 139 12.94 7.85 0.43
N ARG A 140 11.67 7.55 0.19
CA ARG A 140 10.68 7.35 1.24
C ARG A 140 10.69 5.93 1.77
N GLY A 141 10.93 4.92 0.93
CA GLY A 141 10.70 3.53 1.34
C GLY A 141 9.23 3.22 1.61
N ALA A 142 8.31 3.94 0.95
CA ALA A 142 6.86 3.80 1.12
C ALA A 142 6.34 2.55 0.40
N MET A 143 6.68 1.36 0.94
CA MET A 143 6.34 0.04 0.38
C MET A 143 4.86 -0.08 0.00
N ASN A 144 3.97 0.28 0.92
CA ASN A 144 2.53 0.17 0.71
C ASN A 144 2.04 1.08 -0.44
N GLU A 145 2.61 2.27 -0.60
CA GLU A 145 2.23 3.23 -1.64
C GLU A 145 2.74 2.78 -3.02
N SER A 146 3.97 2.28 -3.09
CA SER A 146 4.51 1.72 -4.33
C SER A 146 3.73 0.50 -4.81
N TRP A 147 3.24 -0.34 -3.89
CA TRP A 147 2.35 -1.46 -4.24
C TRP A 147 0.98 -1.02 -4.75
N ALA A 148 0.46 0.13 -4.33
CA ALA A 148 -0.79 0.67 -4.87
C ALA A 148 -0.70 0.97 -6.38
N LEU A 149 0.50 1.34 -6.88
CA LEU A 149 0.75 1.56 -8.31
C LEU A 149 0.61 0.28 -9.16
N ILE A 150 0.68 -0.92 -8.54
CA ILE A 150 0.36 -2.17 -9.26
C ILE A 150 -1.13 -2.19 -9.64
N TRP A 151 -1.97 -1.78 -8.69
CA TRP A 151 -3.40 -2.07 -8.72
C TRP A 151 -4.20 -1.03 -9.52
N PHE A 152 -3.76 0.23 -9.59
CA PHE A 152 -4.44 1.25 -10.40
C PHE A 152 -4.65 0.80 -11.86
N PRO A 153 -3.60 0.45 -12.63
CA PRO A 153 -3.79 0.01 -14.00
C PRO A 153 -4.53 -1.33 -14.12
N ALA A 154 -4.34 -2.26 -13.17
CA ALA A 154 -5.04 -3.55 -13.16
C ALA A 154 -6.57 -3.36 -12.99
N ILE A 155 -7.00 -2.51 -12.05
CA ILE A 155 -8.40 -2.17 -11.82
C ILE A 155 -9.02 -1.55 -13.09
N LEU A 156 -8.33 -0.59 -13.72
CA LEU A 156 -8.80 0.04 -14.95
C LEU A 156 -8.89 -0.96 -16.11
N LEU A 157 -7.95 -1.90 -16.21
CA LEU A 157 -7.92 -2.94 -17.25
C LEU A 157 -9.10 -3.89 -17.13
N PHE A 158 -9.33 -4.45 -15.93
CA PHE A 158 -10.38 -5.45 -15.75
C PHE A 158 -11.78 -4.83 -15.77
N SER A 159 -11.94 -3.60 -15.27
CA SER A 159 -13.19 -2.85 -15.43
C SER A 159 -13.48 -2.53 -16.90
N TYR A 160 -12.48 -2.08 -17.66
CA TYR A 160 -12.61 -1.88 -19.10
C TYR A 160 -13.08 -3.16 -19.80
N LYS A 161 -12.37 -4.27 -19.58
CA LYS A 161 -12.73 -5.57 -20.18
C LYS A 161 -14.13 -6.01 -19.79
N LEU A 162 -14.53 -5.82 -18.53
CA LEU A 162 -15.86 -6.19 -18.05
C LEU A 162 -16.97 -5.37 -18.73
N ILE A 163 -16.77 -4.06 -18.84
CA ILE A 163 -17.72 -3.10 -19.41
C ILE A 163 -17.87 -3.31 -20.92
N THR A 164 -16.76 -3.51 -21.65
CA THR A 164 -16.78 -3.65 -23.12
C THR A 164 -17.10 -5.06 -23.61
N ASN A 165 -17.14 -6.06 -22.73
CA ASN A 165 -17.45 -7.42 -23.10
C ASN A 165 -18.94 -7.56 -23.50
N LYS A 166 -19.20 -8.11 -24.69
CA LYS A 166 -20.55 -8.28 -25.25
C LYS A 166 -21.45 -9.20 -24.42
N LYS A 167 -20.88 -10.14 -23.66
CA LYS A 167 -21.68 -11.06 -22.83
C LYS A 167 -22.23 -10.32 -21.61
N SER A 168 -23.55 -10.35 -21.39
CA SER A 168 -24.16 -9.63 -20.25
C SER A 168 -24.30 -10.49 -18.98
N SER A 169 -24.37 -11.81 -19.09
CA SER A 169 -24.59 -12.66 -17.91
C SER A 169 -23.42 -12.63 -16.92
N LEU A 170 -23.72 -12.65 -15.62
CA LEU A 170 -22.74 -12.80 -14.53
C LEU A 170 -21.91 -14.07 -14.72
N SER A 171 -22.56 -15.19 -15.01
CA SER A 171 -21.91 -16.50 -15.17
C SER A 171 -20.96 -16.56 -16.36
N ALA A 172 -21.18 -15.74 -17.39
CA ALA A 172 -20.32 -15.68 -18.56
C ALA A 172 -19.04 -14.84 -18.34
N ASN A 173 -19.03 -14.00 -17.31
CA ASN A 173 -17.96 -13.02 -17.04
C ASN A 173 -17.29 -13.21 -15.68
N TYR A 174 -17.51 -14.34 -15.00
CA TYR A 174 -17.00 -14.60 -13.65
C TYR A 174 -15.48 -14.36 -13.52
N TYR A 175 -14.68 -14.69 -14.54
CA TYR A 175 -13.23 -14.48 -14.52
C TYR A 175 -12.84 -13.00 -14.51
N LEU A 176 -13.61 -12.12 -15.20
CA LEU A 176 -13.38 -10.67 -15.19
C LEU A 176 -13.86 -10.04 -13.88
N LEU A 177 -14.97 -10.52 -13.34
CA LEU A 177 -15.47 -10.16 -12.02
C LEU A 177 -14.41 -10.46 -10.96
N ILE A 178 -13.93 -11.71 -10.93
CA ILE A 178 -12.87 -12.15 -10.01
C ILE A 178 -11.59 -11.32 -10.19
N ALA A 179 -11.14 -11.11 -11.43
CA ALA A 179 -9.92 -10.34 -11.67
C ALA A 179 -10.04 -8.87 -11.23
N LEU A 180 -11.21 -8.24 -11.46
CA LEU A 180 -11.49 -6.90 -10.95
C LEU A 180 -11.57 -6.89 -9.43
N SER A 181 -12.23 -7.87 -8.82
CA SER A 181 -12.32 -8.00 -7.37
C SER A 181 -10.95 -8.17 -6.73
N LEU A 182 -10.12 -9.09 -7.22
CA LEU A 182 -8.76 -9.32 -6.73
C LEU A 182 -7.88 -8.07 -6.89
N SER A 183 -8.06 -7.30 -7.98
CA SER A 183 -7.31 -6.06 -8.16
C SER A 183 -7.70 -5.00 -7.12
N TRP A 184 -8.99 -4.88 -6.79
CA TRP A 184 -9.48 -4.01 -5.72
C TRP A 184 -9.08 -4.49 -4.33
N THR A 185 -9.17 -5.80 -4.06
CA THR A 185 -8.64 -6.41 -2.83
C THR A 185 -7.15 -6.12 -2.68
N GLY A 186 -6.39 -6.22 -3.76
CA GLY A 186 -4.98 -5.85 -3.81
C GLY A 186 -4.76 -4.41 -3.35
N LEU A 187 -5.51 -3.45 -3.89
CA LEU A 187 -5.41 -2.04 -3.48
C LEU A 187 -5.84 -1.82 -2.02
N LEU A 188 -6.96 -2.40 -1.59
CA LEU A 188 -7.49 -2.32 -0.23
C LEU A 188 -6.48 -2.83 0.81
N LEU A 189 -5.78 -3.93 0.50
CA LEU A 189 -4.78 -4.52 1.38
C LEU A 189 -3.37 -3.94 1.18
N SER A 190 -3.16 -3.06 0.19
CA SER A 190 -1.88 -2.37 -0.02
C SER A 190 -1.86 -0.99 0.63
N HIS A 191 -2.88 -0.14 0.41
CA HIS A 191 -2.82 1.25 0.88
C HIS A 191 -4.19 1.94 1.01
N ASN A 192 -4.63 2.20 2.25
CA ASN A 192 -5.91 2.84 2.56
C ASN A 192 -6.09 4.20 1.87
N LEU A 193 -5.06 5.07 1.92
CA LEU A 193 -5.18 6.41 1.33
C LEU A 193 -5.24 6.39 -0.20
N MET A 194 -4.60 5.41 -0.85
CA MET A 194 -4.64 5.30 -2.31
C MET A 194 -6.00 4.81 -2.79
N VAL A 195 -6.71 3.99 -1.99
CA VAL A 195 -8.13 3.68 -2.23
C VAL A 195 -8.94 4.98 -2.26
N MET A 196 -8.75 5.87 -1.27
CA MET A 196 -9.47 7.14 -1.18
C MET A 196 -9.19 8.05 -2.38
N ILE A 197 -7.91 8.21 -2.77
CA ILE A 197 -7.49 9.07 -3.88
C ILE A 197 -7.96 8.53 -5.24
N PHE A 198 -7.88 7.21 -5.44
CA PHE A 198 -8.12 6.59 -6.75
C PHE A 198 -9.60 6.30 -7.03
N THR A 199 -10.42 6.03 -6.01
CA THR A 199 -11.83 5.63 -6.19
C THR A 199 -12.67 6.65 -6.98
N PRO A 200 -12.56 7.98 -6.74
CA PRO A 200 -13.28 8.97 -7.55
C PRO A 200 -12.87 8.94 -9.03
N VAL A 201 -11.57 8.79 -9.31
CA VAL A 201 -11.04 8.67 -10.68
C VAL A 201 -11.58 7.43 -11.37
N PHE A 202 -11.61 6.30 -10.65
CA PHE A 202 -12.20 5.05 -11.14
C PHE A 202 -13.69 5.17 -11.45
N ALA A 203 -14.46 5.87 -10.60
CA ALA A 203 -15.89 6.10 -10.83
C ALA A 203 -16.14 6.88 -12.12
N VAL A 204 -15.37 7.96 -12.36
CA VAL A 204 -15.46 8.75 -13.60
C VAL A 204 -15.01 7.93 -14.82
N TRP A 205 -13.95 7.13 -14.69
CA TRP A 205 -13.52 6.19 -15.72
C TRP A 205 -14.64 5.22 -16.14
N CYS A 206 -15.28 4.57 -15.17
CA CYS A 206 -16.40 3.66 -15.42
C CYS A 206 -17.56 4.40 -16.08
N LEU A 207 -17.93 5.59 -15.59
CA LEU A 207 -19.01 6.39 -16.15
C LEU A 207 -18.76 6.76 -17.63
N ILE A 208 -17.55 7.23 -17.96
CA ILE A 208 -17.18 7.56 -19.34
C ILE A 208 -17.30 6.32 -20.24
N LEU A 209 -16.82 5.16 -19.78
CA LEU A 209 -16.91 3.92 -20.56
C LEU A 209 -18.37 3.46 -20.75
N LEU A 210 -19.16 3.42 -19.68
CA LEU A 210 -20.57 3.03 -19.71
C LEU A 210 -21.37 3.89 -20.69
N ILE A 211 -21.13 5.21 -20.71
CA ILE A 211 -21.74 6.13 -21.68
C ILE A 211 -21.23 5.84 -23.10
N LYS A 212 -19.91 5.70 -23.28
CA LYS A 212 -19.26 5.54 -24.59
C LYS A 212 -19.70 4.27 -25.32
N VAL A 213 -19.91 3.17 -24.59
CA VAL A 213 -20.33 1.87 -25.12
C VAL A 213 -21.81 1.54 -24.88
N LYS A 214 -22.55 2.42 -24.20
CA LYS A 214 -23.98 2.27 -23.86
C LYS A 214 -24.29 0.98 -23.10
N SER A 215 -23.47 0.62 -22.12
CA SER A 215 -23.54 -0.67 -21.41
C SER A 215 -23.88 -0.54 -19.93
N PHE A 216 -24.89 0.28 -19.59
CA PHE A 216 -25.35 0.47 -18.20
C PHE A 216 -25.83 -0.81 -17.52
N ASN A 217 -26.20 -1.84 -18.30
CA ASN A 217 -26.46 -3.20 -17.84
C ASN A 217 -25.25 -3.89 -17.18
N LYS A 218 -24.06 -3.28 -17.19
CA LYS A 218 -22.84 -3.76 -16.53
C LYS A 218 -22.66 -3.27 -15.09
N ILE A 219 -23.49 -2.34 -14.63
CA ILE A 219 -23.42 -1.80 -13.27
C ILE A 219 -23.54 -2.89 -12.21
N PRO A 220 -24.48 -3.86 -12.29
CA PRO A 220 -24.56 -4.95 -11.30
C PRO A 220 -23.26 -5.74 -11.17
N GLN A 221 -22.56 -6.00 -12.27
CA GLN A 221 -21.29 -6.72 -12.31
C GLN A 221 -20.18 -5.90 -11.62
N LEU A 222 -20.15 -4.58 -11.84
CA LEU A 222 -19.21 -3.69 -11.15
C LEU A 222 -19.47 -3.68 -9.64
N LEU A 223 -20.74 -3.59 -9.23
CA LEU A 223 -21.15 -3.62 -7.82
C LEU A 223 -20.82 -4.96 -7.16
N VAL A 224 -21.15 -6.08 -7.81
CA VAL A 224 -20.79 -7.42 -7.33
C VAL A 224 -19.27 -7.57 -7.20
N SER A 225 -18.49 -7.02 -8.14
CA SER A 225 -17.04 -7.04 -8.04
C SER A 225 -16.54 -6.26 -6.83
N GLY A 226 -17.13 -5.09 -6.55
CA GLY A 226 -16.81 -4.26 -5.39
C GLY A 226 -17.19 -4.91 -4.06
N ILE A 227 -18.40 -5.48 -3.96
CA ILE A 227 -18.86 -6.24 -2.78
C ILE A 227 -17.93 -7.42 -2.53
N PHE A 228 -17.57 -8.17 -3.58
CA PHE A 228 -16.68 -9.31 -3.44
C PHE A 228 -15.24 -8.89 -3.07
N ALA A 229 -14.75 -7.77 -3.62
CA ALA A 229 -13.45 -7.21 -3.24
C ALA A 229 -13.41 -6.82 -1.76
N PHE A 230 -14.46 -6.14 -1.28
CA PHE A 230 -14.63 -5.80 0.13
C PHE A 230 -14.71 -7.07 0.99
N GLY A 231 -15.47 -8.07 0.55
CA GLY A 231 -15.58 -9.36 1.23
C GLY A 231 -14.22 -10.03 1.43
N LEU A 232 -13.42 -10.15 0.36
CA LEU A 232 -12.07 -10.71 0.40
C LEU A 232 -11.11 -9.95 1.32
N ALA A 233 -11.27 -8.63 1.45
CA ALA A 233 -10.43 -7.77 2.29
C ALA A 233 -11.03 -7.49 3.69
N ALA A 234 -12.24 -7.97 3.99
CA ALA A 234 -13.03 -7.59 5.17
C ALA A 234 -12.30 -7.83 6.50
N PHE A 235 -11.46 -8.87 6.60
CA PHE A 235 -10.65 -9.14 7.77
C PHE A 235 -9.80 -7.92 8.15
N PHE A 236 -9.29 -7.16 7.19
CA PHE A 236 -8.51 -5.96 7.42
C PHE A 236 -9.39 -4.71 7.37
N THR A 237 -10.16 -4.54 6.28
CA THR A 237 -10.87 -3.29 6.01
C THR A 237 -11.94 -2.97 7.05
N LEU A 238 -12.65 -3.98 7.58
CA LEU A 238 -13.73 -3.75 8.54
C LEU A 238 -13.22 -3.21 9.90
N PRO A 239 -12.22 -3.84 10.57
CA PRO A 239 -11.68 -3.30 11.81
C PRO A 239 -10.99 -1.94 11.63
N VAL A 240 -10.32 -1.67 10.50
CA VAL A 240 -9.73 -0.34 10.23
C VAL A 240 -10.76 0.78 10.40
N PHE A 241 -11.96 0.61 9.83
CA PHE A 241 -13.00 1.65 9.89
C PHE A 241 -13.73 1.70 11.24
N LEU A 242 -14.00 0.55 11.84
CA LEU A 242 -14.86 0.46 13.02
C LEU A 242 -14.10 0.55 14.35
N GLU A 243 -12.77 0.38 14.35
CA GLU A 243 -11.94 0.41 15.56
C GLU A 243 -10.97 1.59 15.58
N GLN A 244 -11.10 2.55 14.67
CA GLN A 244 -10.24 3.75 14.63
C GLN A 244 -10.24 4.56 15.94
N ASN A 245 -11.29 4.44 16.74
CA ASN A 245 -11.43 5.10 18.04
C ASN A 245 -10.68 4.40 19.18
N LEU A 246 -10.07 3.24 18.94
CA LEU A 246 -9.29 2.50 19.95
C LEU A 246 -7.81 2.94 19.99
N VAL A 247 -7.39 3.75 19.02
CA VAL A 247 -6.02 4.29 18.90
C VAL A 247 -6.05 5.80 18.67
N HIS A 248 -4.93 6.48 18.89
CA HIS A 248 -4.79 7.92 18.67
C HIS A 248 -4.62 8.30 17.20
N THR A 249 -5.71 8.24 16.42
CA THR A 249 -5.70 8.62 15.00
C THR A 249 -5.56 10.13 14.75
N ASP A 250 -5.77 10.96 15.76
CA ASP A 250 -5.58 12.40 15.71
C ASP A 250 -4.11 12.81 15.48
N THR A 251 -3.16 11.98 15.93
CA THR A 251 -1.73 12.17 15.69
C THR A 251 -1.38 12.04 14.20
N LEU A 252 -2.14 11.25 13.44
CA LEU A 252 -1.92 11.02 12.01
C LEU A 252 -2.20 12.25 11.15
N ILE A 253 -2.75 13.33 11.70
CA ILE A 253 -3.03 14.57 10.96
C ILE A 253 -2.44 15.81 11.65
N ALA A 254 -1.62 15.62 12.67
CA ALA A 254 -1.04 16.69 13.49
C ALA A 254 0.49 16.73 13.37
N GLY A 255 1.09 17.84 13.80
CA GLY A 255 2.54 18.03 13.80
C GLY A 255 3.12 17.90 12.40
N TYR A 256 4.07 16.97 12.22
CA TYR A 256 4.69 16.67 10.93
C TYR A 256 3.71 16.11 9.89
N TYR A 257 2.53 15.62 10.27
CA TYR A 257 1.56 15.08 9.31
C TYR A 257 0.50 16.10 8.87
N GLU A 258 0.62 17.35 9.31
CA GLU A 258 -0.30 18.43 8.93
C GLU A 258 -0.05 18.85 7.47
N TYR A 259 -1.06 18.65 6.62
CA TYR A 259 -0.93 18.79 5.16
C TYR A 259 -0.52 20.18 4.69
N THR A 260 -0.85 21.22 5.46
CA THR A 260 -0.51 22.60 5.09
C THR A 260 1.00 22.84 5.02
N ALA A 261 1.80 22.04 5.73
CA ALA A 261 3.25 22.11 5.71
C ALA A 261 3.88 21.47 4.46
N HIS A 262 3.13 20.69 3.67
CA HIS A 262 3.69 19.79 2.64
C HIS A 262 3.21 20.07 1.22
N PHE A 263 2.64 21.25 0.97
CA PHE A 263 2.30 21.68 -0.38
C PHE A 263 3.56 21.95 -1.21
N ALA A 264 3.61 21.40 -2.43
CA ALA A 264 4.72 21.68 -3.34
C ALA A 264 4.46 22.94 -4.17
N THR A 265 5.53 23.67 -4.49
CA THR A 265 5.50 24.83 -5.38
C THR A 265 5.44 24.42 -6.86
N ILE A 266 4.95 25.31 -7.74
CA ILE A 266 5.01 25.11 -9.21
C ILE A 266 6.45 24.86 -9.69
N LYS A 267 7.43 25.55 -9.11
CA LYS A 267 8.85 25.37 -9.44
C LYS A 267 9.31 23.94 -9.13
N GLN A 268 9.02 23.43 -7.93
CA GLN A 268 9.34 22.05 -7.55
C GLN A 268 8.61 21.02 -8.44
N LEU A 269 7.35 21.28 -8.78
CA LEU A 269 6.51 20.37 -9.56
C LEU A 269 6.93 20.26 -11.04
N LEU A 270 7.20 21.38 -11.71
CA LEU A 270 7.32 21.41 -13.17
C LEU A 270 8.75 21.65 -13.70
N PHE A 271 9.54 22.44 -12.99
CA PHE A 271 10.80 22.98 -13.54
C PHE A 271 12.05 22.46 -12.84
N SER A 272 11.98 22.21 -11.53
CA SER A 272 13.12 21.74 -10.75
C SER A 272 13.58 20.35 -11.20
N ARG A 273 14.90 20.18 -11.21
CA ARG A 273 15.59 18.88 -11.37
C ARG A 273 16.31 18.45 -10.09
N PHE A 274 16.10 19.18 -9.00
CA PHE A 274 16.66 18.84 -7.69
C PHE A 274 16.29 17.40 -7.32
N TRP A 275 17.26 16.68 -6.76
CA TRP A 275 17.08 15.36 -6.20
C TRP A 275 17.81 15.28 -4.88
N GLY A 276 17.15 14.70 -3.89
CA GLY A 276 17.67 14.57 -2.55
C GLY A 276 16.92 13.49 -1.78
N TYR A 277 17.49 13.12 -0.63
CA TYR A 277 16.99 12.06 0.25
C TYR A 277 16.54 12.61 1.61
N GLY A 278 16.45 13.93 1.77
CA GLY A 278 15.98 14.57 3.00
C GLY A 278 14.45 14.62 3.08
N PRO A 279 13.89 15.10 4.20
CA PRO A 279 12.44 15.09 4.44
C PRO A 279 11.69 16.14 3.63
N SER A 280 10.36 16.00 3.58
CA SER A 280 9.49 17.12 3.22
C SER A 280 9.33 18.02 4.44
N ILE A 281 9.50 19.33 4.26
CA ILE A 281 9.46 20.30 5.36
C ILE A 281 8.63 21.51 4.96
N TRP A 282 8.27 22.31 5.95
CA TRP A 282 7.56 23.56 5.68
C TRP A 282 8.42 24.53 4.85
N GLY A 283 7.82 25.04 3.77
CA GLY A 283 8.47 25.96 2.83
C GLY A 283 8.81 25.30 1.50
N ASP A 284 9.81 25.83 0.79
CA ASP A 284 10.24 25.35 -0.54
C ASP A 284 11.65 24.73 -0.53
N LYS A 285 12.21 24.52 0.67
CA LYS A 285 13.55 23.96 0.90
C LYS A 285 13.51 22.47 1.27
N ASP A 286 12.52 21.73 0.74
CA ASP A 286 12.40 20.29 0.95
C ASP A 286 13.68 19.54 0.56
N GLY A 287 14.01 18.53 1.36
CA GLY A 287 15.15 17.65 1.11
C GLY A 287 14.87 16.54 0.09
N MET A 288 13.62 16.41 -0.36
CA MET A 288 13.18 15.45 -1.37
C MET A 288 12.54 16.13 -2.58
N SER A 289 12.45 15.40 -3.69
CA SER A 289 11.87 15.89 -4.94
C SER A 289 10.35 15.67 -5.01
N PHE A 290 9.62 16.67 -5.51
CA PHE A 290 8.19 16.55 -5.87
C PHE A 290 7.95 16.69 -7.37
N GLN A 291 8.99 16.57 -8.19
CA GLN A 291 8.86 16.81 -9.62
C GLN A 291 7.90 15.81 -10.27
N VAL A 292 7.06 16.32 -11.16
CA VAL A 292 6.24 15.51 -12.08
C VAL A 292 7.14 14.78 -13.09
N GLY A 293 8.29 15.37 -13.41
CA GLY A 293 9.18 14.97 -14.51
C GLY A 293 8.90 15.79 -15.76
N GLN A 294 9.95 16.43 -16.29
CA GLN A 294 9.83 17.34 -17.44
C GLN A 294 9.26 16.60 -18.65
N MET A 295 9.73 15.39 -18.92
CA MET A 295 9.21 14.58 -20.02
C MET A 295 7.75 14.21 -19.82
N HIS A 296 7.32 13.93 -18.59
CA HIS A 296 5.93 13.56 -18.29
C HIS A 296 4.97 14.70 -18.60
N TRP A 297 5.20 15.91 -18.05
CA TRP A 297 4.28 17.01 -18.32
C TRP A 297 4.41 17.50 -19.76
N ILE A 298 5.62 17.71 -20.30
CA ILE A 298 5.82 18.22 -21.67
C ILE A 298 5.12 17.31 -22.69
N LEU A 299 5.38 16.00 -22.63
CA LEU A 299 4.79 15.07 -23.60
C LEU A 299 3.28 14.90 -23.40
N SER A 300 2.76 15.06 -22.17
CA SER A 300 1.31 15.09 -21.95
C SER A 300 0.66 16.31 -22.59
N PHE A 301 1.27 17.50 -22.46
CA PHE A 301 0.78 18.70 -23.14
C PHE A 301 0.91 18.61 -24.66
N VAL A 302 2.04 18.09 -25.18
CA VAL A 302 2.18 17.80 -26.62
C VAL A 302 1.09 16.84 -27.09
N THR A 303 0.81 15.78 -26.33
CA THR A 303 -0.28 14.84 -26.62
C THR A 303 -1.62 15.57 -26.68
N LEU A 304 -1.93 16.42 -25.69
CA LEU A 304 -3.15 17.22 -25.66
C LEU A 304 -3.26 18.11 -26.91
N SER A 305 -2.20 18.84 -27.25
CA SER A 305 -2.16 19.72 -28.42
C SER A 305 -2.35 18.95 -29.73
N LEU A 306 -1.72 17.78 -29.89
CA LEU A 306 -1.87 16.94 -31.07
C LEU A 306 -3.31 16.42 -31.22
N PHE A 307 -3.95 15.99 -30.13
CA PHE A 307 -5.37 15.60 -30.16
C PHE A 307 -6.29 16.79 -30.44
N ALA A 308 -6.02 17.97 -29.87
CA ALA A 308 -6.80 19.17 -30.16
C ALA A 308 -6.71 19.53 -31.66
N ILE A 309 -5.51 19.53 -32.24
CA ILE A 309 -5.30 19.76 -33.68
C ILE A 309 -6.03 18.69 -34.50
N LYS A 310 -5.93 17.41 -34.12
CA LYS A 310 -6.59 16.30 -34.82
C LYS A 310 -8.12 16.45 -34.79
N ILE A 311 -8.70 16.86 -33.67
CA ILE A 311 -10.14 17.12 -33.53
C ILE A 311 -10.55 18.32 -34.40
N VAL A 312 -9.82 19.43 -34.35
CA VAL A 312 -10.13 20.64 -35.13
C VAL A 312 -10.07 20.38 -36.63
N LYS A 313 -9.05 19.63 -37.09
CA LYS A 313 -8.86 19.27 -38.51
C LYS A 313 -9.76 18.12 -38.98
N SER A 314 -10.44 17.41 -38.08
CA SER A 314 -11.28 16.27 -38.45
C SER A 314 -12.59 16.73 -39.09
N LYS A 315 -12.93 16.13 -40.25
CA LYS A 315 -14.25 16.30 -40.88
C LYS A 315 -15.39 15.77 -39.99
N ASN A 316 -15.11 14.83 -39.09
CA ASN A 316 -16.07 14.27 -38.15
C ASN A 316 -15.61 14.44 -36.70
N LYS A 317 -15.76 15.66 -36.18
CA LYS A 317 -15.34 16.06 -34.83
C LYS A 317 -15.90 15.13 -33.74
N LYS A 318 -17.17 14.69 -33.87
CA LYS A 318 -17.84 13.83 -32.88
C LYS A 318 -17.13 12.48 -32.70
N ILE A 319 -16.74 11.84 -33.80
CA ILE A 319 -16.00 10.56 -33.76
C ILE A 319 -14.62 10.77 -33.12
N GLU A 320 -13.93 11.85 -33.49
CA GLU A 320 -12.58 12.07 -33.01
C GLU A 320 -12.53 12.42 -31.52
N ILE A 321 -13.50 13.20 -31.03
CA ILE A 321 -13.70 13.46 -29.59
C ILE A 321 -13.94 12.13 -28.86
N LYS A 322 -14.83 11.27 -29.37
CA LYS A 322 -15.12 9.96 -28.76
C LYS A 322 -13.87 9.07 -28.68
N ASN A 323 -12.99 9.12 -29.66
CA ASN A 323 -11.74 8.36 -29.68
C ASN A 323 -10.72 8.92 -28.66
N SER A 324 -10.68 10.24 -28.50
CA SER A 324 -9.67 10.96 -27.69
C SER A 324 -10.06 11.12 -26.23
N ILE A 325 -11.36 10.94 -25.89
CA ILE A 325 -11.91 11.30 -24.57
C ILE A 325 -11.19 10.68 -23.38
N LEU A 326 -10.71 9.43 -23.50
CA LEU A 326 -10.00 8.77 -22.40
C LEU A 326 -8.60 9.33 -22.18
N VAL A 327 -7.89 9.68 -23.27
CA VAL A 327 -6.58 10.33 -23.18
C VAL A 327 -6.74 11.72 -22.56
N ILE A 328 -7.72 12.49 -23.03
CA ILE A 328 -8.03 13.82 -22.48
C ILE A 328 -8.40 13.70 -21.00
N PHE A 329 -9.25 12.74 -20.64
CA PHE A 329 -9.62 12.46 -19.25
C PHE A 329 -8.39 12.23 -18.37
N PHE A 330 -7.46 11.36 -18.78
CA PHE A 330 -6.25 11.15 -17.98
C PHE A 330 -5.36 12.39 -17.92
N ILE A 331 -5.18 13.15 -18.99
CA ILE A 331 -4.44 14.41 -18.91
C ILE A 331 -5.09 15.37 -17.90
N MET A 332 -6.42 15.47 -17.89
CA MET A 332 -7.15 16.28 -16.90
C MET A 332 -7.01 15.76 -15.47
N VAL A 333 -7.00 14.43 -15.27
CA VAL A 333 -6.72 13.81 -13.96
C VAL A 333 -5.31 14.18 -13.48
N GLY A 334 -4.30 14.12 -14.34
CA GLY A 334 -2.93 14.50 -13.98
C GLY A 334 -2.81 15.98 -13.64
N ILE A 335 -3.45 16.87 -14.42
CA ILE A 335 -3.50 18.31 -14.12
C ILE A 335 -4.19 18.56 -12.77
N PHE A 336 -5.32 17.89 -12.52
CA PHE A 336 -6.03 17.99 -11.25
C PHE A 336 -5.18 17.50 -10.07
N ALA A 337 -4.45 16.39 -10.24
CA ALA A 337 -3.56 15.86 -9.22
C ALA A 337 -2.38 16.81 -8.90
N ILE A 338 -1.80 17.46 -9.93
CA ILE A 338 -0.81 18.53 -9.74
C ILE A 338 -1.42 19.70 -8.96
N PHE A 339 -2.65 20.11 -9.29
CA PHE A 339 -3.36 21.16 -8.55
C PHE A 339 -3.57 20.77 -7.08
N MET A 340 -3.98 19.53 -6.79
CA MET A 340 -4.16 19.02 -5.42
C MET A 340 -2.87 18.99 -4.60
N THR A 341 -1.72 18.87 -5.28
CA THR A 341 -0.39 18.91 -4.65
C THR A 341 0.04 20.33 -4.29
N HIS A 342 -0.59 21.35 -4.88
CA HIS A 342 -0.23 22.76 -4.72
C HIS A 342 -1.15 23.45 -3.68
N ASN A 343 -0.63 24.46 -2.97
CA ASN A 343 -1.36 25.18 -1.91
C ASN A 343 -2.63 25.92 -2.41
N LYS A 344 -2.79 26.10 -3.72
CA LYS A 344 -4.02 26.68 -4.29
C LYS A 344 -5.22 25.74 -4.17
N SER A 345 -5.00 24.47 -3.85
CA SER A 345 -6.06 23.51 -3.56
C SER A 345 -6.60 23.59 -2.13
N THR A 346 -6.03 24.41 -1.23
CA THR A 346 -6.47 24.53 0.18
C THR A 346 -7.99 24.62 0.39
N PRO A 347 -8.78 25.35 -0.43
CA PRO A 347 -10.24 25.37 -0.26
C PRO A 347 -10.90 23.97 -0.30
N LEU A 348 -10.35 23.04 -1.09
CA LEU A 348 -10.83 21.65 -1.14
C LEU A 348 -10.42 20.87 0.12
N TRP A 349 -9.19 21.06 0.59
CA TRP A 349 -8.68 20.42 1.82
C TRP A 349 -9.43 20.86 3.08
N VAL A 350 -9.84 22.13 3.14
CA VAL A 350 -10.65 22.67 4.23
C VAL A 350 -12.09 22.14 4.18
N ARG A 351 -12.67 22.03 2.97
CA ARG A 351 -14.06 21.58 2.78
C ARG A 351 -14.27 20.09 3.04
N PHE A 352 -13.33 19.24 2.61
CA PHE A 352 -13.46 17.79 2.69
C PHE A 352 -12.55 17.24 3.78
N THR A 353 -13.01 17.19 5.02
CA THR A 353 -12.19 16.81 6.19
C THR A 353 -11.50 15.45 6.06
N LEU A 354 -12.10 14.48 5.37
CA LEU A 354 -11.51 13.16 5.13
C LEU A 354 -10.18 13.22 4.36
N ILE A 355 -9.98 14.23 3.49
CA ILE A 355 -8.75 14.34 2.70
C ILE A 355 -7.54 14.69 3.58
N LYS A 356 -7.74 15.23 4.79
CA LYS A 356 -6.65 15.53 5.72
C LYS A 356 -5.86 14.27 6.09
N PHE A 357 -6.50 13.11 6.13
CA PHE A 357 -5.83 11.81 6.33
C PHE A 357 -4.89 11.43 5.17
N VAL A 358 -4.94 12.11 4.02
CA VAL A 358 -3.91 11.97 2.99
C VAL A 358 -2.55 12.44 3.51
N GLN A 359 -2.50 13.30 4.54
CA GLN A 359 -1.30 13.87 5.18
C GLN A 359 -0.47 14.72 4.23
N PHE A 360 0.08 14.11 3.18
CA PHE A 360 1.00 14.73 2.26
C PHE A 360 0.33 14.98 0.90
N PRO A 361 0.08 16.24 0.51
CA PRO A 361 -0.53 16.57 -0.78
C PRO A 361 0.20 15.99 -1.98
N TRP A 362 1.53 15.83 -1.91
CA TRP A 362 2.32 15.22 -2.96
C TRP A 362 2.00 13.74 -3.23
N ARG A 363 1.24 13.05 -2.37
CA ARG A 363 0.71 11.70 -2.66
C ARG A 363 -0.20 11.67 -3.89
N PHE A 364 -0.77 12.80 -4.28
CA PHE A 364 -1.50 12.93 -5.54
C PHE A 364 -0.61 12.74 -6.78
N LEU A 365 0.71 12.84 -6.65
CA LEU A 365 1.64 12.53 -7.74
C LEU A 365 1.52 11.07 -8.21
N THR A 366 1.04 10.14 -7.38
CA THR A 366 0.70 8.76 -7.81
C THR A 366 -0.33 8.75 -8.97
N LEU A 367 -1.32 9.65 -8.94
CA LEU A 367 -2.28 9.82 -10.04
C LEU A 367 -1.64 10.49 -11.26
N VAL A 368 -0.64 11.36 -11.07
CA VAL A 368 0.14 11.94 -12.17
C VAL A 368 0.93 10.85 -12.89
N ILE A 369 1.60 9.95 -12.16
CA ILE A 369 2.30 8.79 -12.73
C ILE A 369 1.33 7.98 -13.60
N LEU A 370 0.18 7.58 -13.04
CA LEU A 370 -0.82 6.79 -13.76
C LEU A 370 -1.30 7.47 -15.04
N SER A 371 -1.72 8.72 -14.89
CA SER A 371 -2.49 9.41 -15.91
C SER A 371 -1.62 9.93 -17.06
N PHE A 372 -0.49 10.57 -16.76
CA PHE A 372 0.42 11.06 -17.80
C PHE A 372 1.10 9.90 -18.52
N SER A 373 1.50 8.84 -17.82
CA SER A 373 2.10 7.66 -18.48
C SER A 373 1.13 6.99 -19.45
N PHE A 374 -0.14 6.81 -19.06
CA PHE A 374 -1.16 6.28 -19.97
C PHE A 374 -1.36 7.21 -21.18
N ALA A 375 -1.48 8.53 -20.96
CA ALA A 375 -1.68 9.49 -22.04
C ALA A 375 -0.51 9.52 -23.03
N ILE A 376 0.74 9.49 -22.55
CA ILE A 376 1.95 9.50 -23.39
C ILE A 376 2.02 8.26 -24.29
N GLY A 377 1.55 7.09 -23.82
CA GLY A 377 1.44 5.89 -24.65
C GLY A 377 0.64 6.10 -25.95
N SER A 378 -0.31 7.03 -25.94
CA SER A 378 -1.14 7.36 -27.11
C SER A 378 -0.39 8.11 -28.22
N LEU A 379 0.81 8.67 -27.95
CA LEU A 379 1.63 9.36 -28.96
C LEU A 379 1.94 8.47 -30.16
N VAL A 380 2.08 7.15 -29.93
CA VAL A 380 2.33 6.16 -30.98
C VAL A 380 1.24 6.16 -32.06
N THR A 381 0.03 6.61 -31.74
CA THR A 381 -1.11 6.65 -32.67
C THR A 381 -0.99 7.74 -33.74
N PHE A 382 -0.11 8.74 -33.56
CA PHE A 382 0.12 9.81 -34.53
C PHE A 382 1.09 9.43 -35.65
N PHE A 383 1.87 8.37 -35.47
CA PHE A 383 2.81 7.88 -36.49
C PHE A 383 2.16 6.78 -37.32
N LYS A 384 2.26 6.84 -38.65
CA LYS A 384 1.74 5.79 -39.54
C LYS A 384 2.78 4.72 -39.86
N ASN A 385 4.00 5.14 -40.17
CA ASN A 385 5.09 4.25 -40.57
C ASN A 385 5.61 3.43 -39.37
N LYS A 386 5.69 2.11 -39.54
CA LYS A 386 6.16 1.18 -38.50
C LYS A 386 7.59 1.49 -38.05
N LYS A 387 8.54 1.70 -38.97
CA LYS A 387 9.93 2.04 -38.64
C LYS A 387 10.00 3.32 -37.80
N THR A 388 9.26 4.36 -38.20
CA THR A 388 9.18 5.63 -37.44
C THR A 388 8.63 5.41 -36.03
N LYS A 389 7.61 4.57 -35.84
CA LYS A 389 7.10 4.24 -34.50
C LYS A 389 8.20 3.65 -33.61
N TYR A 390 8.95 2.66 -34.11
CA TYR A 390 10.02 2.04 -33.32
C TYR A 390 11.13 3.03 -33.00
N ILE A 391 11.55 3.86 -33.96
CA ILE A 391 12.60 4.87 -33.74
C ILE A 391 12.14 5.91 -32.70
N VAL A 392 10.94 6.45 -32.83
CA VAL A 392 10.42 7.45 -31.90
C VAL A 392 10.21 6.86 -30.51
N VAL A 393 9.60 5.67 -30.40
CA VAL A 393 9.39 5.02 -29.09
C VAL A 393 10.73 4.67 -28.45
N GLY A 394 11.67 4.08 -29.20
CA GLY A 394 13.00 3.76 -28.71
C GLY A 394 13.75 5.00 -28.26
N GLY A 395 13.71 6.09 -29.04
CA GLY A 395 14.31 7.38 -28.70
C GLY A 395 13.69 8.01 -27.44
N LEU A 396 12.36 8.03 -27.32
CA LEU A 396 11.68 8.55 -26.13
C LEU A 396 12.01 7.75 -24.87
N ILE A 397 12.05 6.42 -24.97
CA ILE A 397 12.41 5.54 -23.84
C ILE A 397 13.88 5.74 -23.47
N PHE A 398 14.79 5.77 -24.46
CA PHE A 398 16.20 6.02 -24.21
C PHE A 398 16.42 7.37 -23.52
N THR A 399 15.82 8.44 -24.05
CA THR A 399 15.91 9.77 -23.43
C THR A 399 15.31 9.79 -22.04
N LEU A 400 14.15 9.15 -21.80
CA LEU A 400 13.54 9.06 -20.47
C LEU A 400 14.47 8.38 -19.46
N VAL A 401 15.01 7.21 -19.82
CA VAL A 401 15.89 6.43 -18.95
C VAL A 401 17.20 7.19 -18.70
N ALA A 402 17.83 7.74 -19.74
CA ALA A 402 19.05 8.52 -19.60
C ALA A 402 18.82 9.78 -18.75
N PHE A 403 17.70 10.47 -18.95
CA PHE A 403 17.37 11.70 -18.24
C PHE A 403 17.04 11.45 -16.77
N ASN A 404 16.41 10.33 -16.43
CA ASN A 404 16.04 10.00 -15.05
C ASN A 404 16.99 8.99 -14.37
N TRP A 405 18.08 8.59 -15.02
CA TRP A 405 18.97 7.51 -14.56
C TRP A 405 19.39 7.64 -13.10
N THR A 406 19.87 8.83 -12.72
CA THR A 406 20.40 9.14 -11.39
C THR A 406 19.33 9.28 -10.31
N TYR A 407 18.05 9.34 -10.69
CA TYR A 407 16.95 9.38 -9.72
C TYR A 407 16.63 8.00 -9.18
N PHE A 408 16.95 6.95 -9.94
CA PHE A 408 16.68 5.55 -9.63
C PHE A 408 17.92 4.90 -8.98
N GLU A 409 18.39 5.53 -7.92
CA GLU A 409 19.55 5.11 -7.14
C GLU A 409 19.24 5.21 -5.65
N VAL A 410 19.86 4.35 -4.85
CA VAL A 410 19.89 4.53 -3.39
C VAL A 410 20.78 5.73 -3.04
N GLN A 411 20.64 6.28 -1.84
CA GLN A 411 21.48 7.38 -1.38
C GLN A 411 22.98 7.03 -1.55
N ASN A 412 23.74 7.90 -2.23
CA ASN A 412 25.15 7.70 -2.58
C ASN A 412 25.46 6.52 -3.54
N GLY A 413 24.44 5.95 -4.19
CA GLY A 413 24.58 4.93 -5.23
C GLY A 413 25.07 3.56 -4.75
N LYS A 414 25.15 3.33 -3.44
CA LYS A 414 25.61 2.07 -2.85
C LYS A 414 24.75 1.65 -1.66
N LEU A 415 24.49 0.35 -1.57
CA LEU A 415 23.92 -0.25 -0.37
C LEU A 415 24.96 -0.19 0.76
N GLY A 416 24.51 0.17 1.97
CA GLY A 416 25.32 0.05 3.18
C GLY A 416 25.47 -1.41 3.59
N PRO A 417 26.50 -1.78 4.38
CA PRO A 417 26.82 -3.17 4.72
C PRO A 417 25.83 -3.84 5.70
N LEU A 418 24.67 -3.21 5.94
CA LEU A 418 23.71 -3.60 6.95
C LEU A 418 23.16 -5.02 6.70
N THR A 419 23.26 -5.87 7.73
CA THR A 419 22.68 -7.22 7.77
C THR A 419 21.46 -7.30 8.69
N ASP A 420 20.70 -8.40 8.63
CA ASP A 420 19.59 -8.68 9.56
C ASP A 420 20.06 -8.58 11.03
N GLN A 421 21.22 -9.17 11.36
CA GLN A 421 21.77 -9.13 12.71
C GLN A 421 22.06 -7.71 13.17
N GLN A 422 22.63 -6.87 12.31
CA GLN A 422 22.92 -5.47 12.66
C GLN A 422 21.64 -4.64 12.79
N LYS A 423 20.63 -4.92 11.97
CA LYS A 423 19.35 -4.20 12.03
C LYS A 423 18.53 -4.59 13.26
N PHE A 424 18.56 -5.85 13.68
CA PHE A 424 17.81 -6.36 14.82
C PHE A 424 18.64 -6.48 16.11
N SER A 425 19.65 -5.63 16.28
CA SER A 425 20.41 -5.53 17.52
C SER A 425 20.82 -4.11 17.87
N GLY A 426 21.19 -3.89 19.13
CA GLY A 426 21.71 -2.61 19.63
C GLY A 426 20.80 -1.42 19.34
N THR A 427 21.39 -0.29 18.98
CA THR A 427 20.65 0.96 18.73
C THR A 427 19.68 0.86 17.55
N ALA A 428 20.00 0.08 16.51
CA ALA A 428 19.12 -0.07 15.35
C ALA A 428 17.81 -0.79 15.71
N TRP A 429 17.88 -1.74 16.64
CA TRP A 429 16.70 -2.39 17.23
C TRP A 429 15.84 -1.40 18.00
N GLU A 430 16.45 -0.64 18.92
CA GLU A 430 15.75 0.37 19.71
C GLU A 430 15.04 1.42 18.84
N LEU A 431 15.72 1.91 17.79
CA LEU A 431 15.11 2.87 16.87
C LEU A 431 13.88 2.29 16.16
N GLN A 432 13.90 1.02 15.76
CA GLN A 432 12.75 0.39 15.09
C GLN A 432 11.58 0.11 16.05
N ARG A 433 11.86 -0.25 17.31
CA ARG A 433 10.79 -0.46 18.32
C ARG A 433 10.02 0.81 18.65
N THR A 434 10.63 1.97 18.39
CA THR A 434 10.10 3.29 18.76
C THR A 434 9.62 4.11 17.57
N ALA A 435 10.11 3.80 16.37
CA ALA A 435 9.69 4.45 15.15
C ALA A 435 8.21 4.16 14.84
N GLY A 436 7.48 5.21 14.46
CA GLY A 436 6.04 5.13 14.16
C GLY A 436 5.14 4.87 15.37
N ILE A 437 5.66 4.97 16.61
CA ILE A 437 4.88 4.70 17.84
C ILE A 437 3.60 5.52 17.94
N TYR A 438 3.57 6.71 17.35
CA TYR A 438 2.40 7.58 17.37
C TYR A 438 1.28 7.12 16.43
N ASP A 439 1.59 6.37 15.37
CA ASP A 439 0.64 6.14 14.27
C ASP A 439 -0.64 5.41 14.75
N TYR A 440 -0.48 4.43 15.65
CA TYR A 440 -1.58 3.59 16.18
C TYR A 440 -1.44 3.30 17.68
N LEU A 441 -0.92 4.25 18.45
CA LEU A 441 -0.81 4.12 19.91
C LEU A 441 -2.19 3.86 20.53
N PRO A 442 -2.37 2.81 21.36
CA PRO A 442 -3.64 2.56 22.04
C PRO A 442 -4.11 3.75 22.87
N LYS A 443 -5.43 4.02 22.89
CA LYS A 443 -6.03 5.14 23.65
C LYS A 443 -5.79 5.06 25.16
N SER A 444 -5.47 3.88 25.69
CA SER A 444 -5.08 3.66 27.07
C SER A 444 -3.76 4.35 27.43
N ALA A 445 -2.83 4.47 26.48
CA ALA A 445 -1.56 5.15 26.66
C ALA A 445 -1.75 6.65 26.42
N ARG A 446 -1.46 7.48 27.41
CA ARG A 446 -1.51 8.95 27.28
C ARG A 446 -0.24 9.47 26.63
N PHE A 447 0.88 8.86 26.98
CA PHE A 447 2.19 9.19 26.45
C PHE A 447 2.89 7.93 25.98
N ASN A 448 3.77 8.09 25.02
CA ASN A 448 4.72 7.09 24.62
C ASN A 448 5.72 6.81 25.75
N PRO A 449 6.11 5.54 25.93
CA PRO A 449 7.05 5.13 26.96
C PRO A 449 8.43 5.73 26.72
N ARG A 450 9.15 5.93 27.82
CA ARG A 450 10.50 6.50 27.82
C ARG A 450 11.58 5.43 27.75
N ASP A 451 11.25 4.22 28.20
CA ASP A 451 12.14 3.08 28.27
C ASP A 451 11.46 1.83 27.72
N GLY A 452 12.28 0.85 27.34
CA GLY A 452 11.82 -0.45 26.87
C GLY A 452 11.28 -1.35 27.98
N GLN A 453 10.45 -2.31 27.59
CA GLN A 453 10.05 -3.42 28.46
C GLN A 453 11.31 -4.18 28.97
N MET A 454 11.43 -4.33 30.29
CA MET A 454 12.52 -5.10 30.95
C MET A 454 12.14 -6.56 31.25
N GLY A 455 10.86 -6.91 31.14
CA GLY A 455 10.31 -8.24 31.33
C GLY A 455 8.80 -8.22 31.15
N ILE A 456 8.17 -9.39 31.05
CA ILE A 456 6.74 -9.52 30.71
C ILE A 456 5.78 -8.88 31.74
N ALA A 457 6.21 -8.78 33.00
CA ALA A 457 5.44 -8.20 34.09
C ALA A 457 6.37 -7.77 35.22
N GLU A 458 5.87 -6.94 36.13
CA GLU A 458 6.58 -6.43 37.29
C GLU A 458 5.66 -6.26 38.51
N VAL A 459 6.25 -6.35 39.70
CA VAL A 459 5.53 -6.18 40.97
C VAL A 459 5.60 -4.72 41.38
N LEU A 460 4.44 -4.06 41.49
CA LEU A 460 4.38 -2.64 41.86
C LEU A 460 4.15 -2.42 43.35
N LYS A 461 3.37 -3.30 43.97
CA LYS A 461 3.05 -3.28 45.40
C LYS A 461 2.97 -4.71 45.92
N GLY A 462 3.38 -4.91 47.17
CA GLY A 462 3.42 -6.21 47.81
C GLY A 462 4.74 -6.95 47.56
N LYS A 463 4.79 -8.22 47.99
CA LYS A 463 5.93 -9.12 47.81
C LYS A 463 5.51 -10.33 46.99
N ALA A 464 5.95 -10.36 45.75
CA ALA A 464 5.73 -11.48 44.84
C ALA A 464 6.93 -11.71 43.93
N ASP A 465 7.07 -12.94 43.44
CA ASP A 465 8.04 -13.32 42.42
C ASP A 465 7.33 -13.75 41.14
N ILE A 466 7.86 -13.33 39.99
CA ILE A 466 7.37 -13.73 38.66
C ILE A 466 8.29 -14.83 38.13
N LYS A 467 7.70 -15.96 37.72
CA LYS A 467 8.41 -17.15 37.23
C LYS A 467 7.83 -17.65 35.91
N ASN A 468 8.65 -18.39 35.17
CA ASN A 468 8.27 -19.12 33.95
C ASN A 468 7.59 -18.23 32.89
N PRO A 469 8.19 -17.09 32.50
CA PRO A 469 7.59 -16.24 31.48
C PRO A 469 7.54 -16.94 30.12
N LEU A 470 6.36 -17.02 29.53
CA LEU A 470 6.15 -17.41 28.14
C LEU A 470 5.43 -16.27 27.43
N GLU A 471 5.99 -15.80 26.32
CA GLU A 471 5.44 -14.71 25.53
C GLU A 471 5.34 -15.10 24.06
N ALA A 472 4.13 -14.97 23.53
CA ALA A 472 3.79 -15.07 22.12
C ALA A 472 3.12 -13.76 21.68
N THR A 473 2.96 -13.54 20.38
CA THR A 473 2.49 -12.26 19.83
C THR A 473 1.13 -11.80 20.36
N ASN A 474 0.22 -12.72 20.71
CA ASN A 474 -1.12 -12.39 21.20
C ASN A 474 -1.47 -13.04 22.54
N HIS A 475 -0.47 -13.55 23.25
CA HIS A 475 -0.64 -14.39 24.43
C HIS A 475 0.59 -14.36 25.33
N GLN A 476 0.38 -14.21 26.64
CA GLN A 476 1.42 -14.23 27.66
C GLN A 476 1.00 -15.12 28.82
N GLU A 477 1.92 -15.93 29.33
CA GLU A 477 1.72 -16.78 30.49
C GLU A 477 2.88 -16.62 31.48
N PHE A 478 2.57 -16.61 32.77
CA PHE A 478 3.56 -16.61 33.84
C PHE A 478 2.95 -16.98 35.17
N THR A 479 3.78 -17.49 36.08
CA THR A 479 3.37 -17.81 37.44
C THR A 479 3.79 -16.69 38.39
N VAL A 480 2.87 -16.26 39.25
CA VAL A 480 3.14 -15.30 40.33
C VAL A 480 3.10 -16.02 41.67
N ILE A 481 4.22 -15.99 42.40
CA ILE A 481 4.33 -16.52 43.76
C ILE A 481 4.27 -15.33 44.72
N ALA A 482 3.09 -15.05 45.25
CA ALA A 482 2.82 -13.90 46.10
C ALA A 482 2.80 -14.29 47.59
N SER A 483 3.64 -13.64 48.39
CA SER A 483 3.66 -13.80 49.86
C SER A 483 2.54 -13.01 50.55
N GLU A 484 1.99 -12.00 49.87
CA GLU A 484 0.90 -11.14 50.30
C GLU A 484 0.11 -10.63 49.09
N SER A 485 -1.04 -9.98 49.33
CA SER A 485 -1.81 -9.34 48.25
C SER A 485 -0.93 -8.35 47.50
N SER A 486 -0.75 -8.57 46.20
CA SER A 486 0.25 -7.86 45.39
C SER A 486 -0.38 -7.31 44.12
N VAL A 487 0.06 -6.13 43.71
CA VAL A 487 -0.34 -5.50 42.44
C VAL A 487 0.73 -5.79 41.41
N ILE A 488 0.33 -6.48 40.34
CA ILE A 488 1.19 -6.88 39.23
C ILE A 488 0.84 -6.02 38.03
N ARG A 489 1.85 -5.40 37.42
CA ARG A 489 1.73 -4.71 36.13
C ARG A 489 2.25 -5.63 35.03
N ILE A 490 1.39 -5.95 34.08
CA ILE A 490 1.77 -6.66 32.86
C ILE A 490 2.30 -5.62 31.88
N ASN A 491 3.50 -5.86 31.37
CA ASN A 491 4.18 -4.94 30.47
C ASN A 491 3.69 -5.09 29.03
N THR A 492 2.41 -4.87 28.85
CA THR A 492 1.70 -4.87 27.56
C THR A 492 0.71 -3.74 27.59
N TYR A 493 0.60 -2.97 26.51
CA TYR A 493 -0.43 -1.94 26.43
C TYR A 493 -1.81 -2.57 26.57
N PHE A 494 -2.64 -1.95 27.42
CA PHE A 494 -4.05 -2.28 27.44
C PHE A 494 -4.66 -1.89 26.10
N TYR A 495 -5.24 -2.86 25.43
CA TYR A 495 -6.06 -2.65 24.25
C TYR A 495 -7.37 -3.41 24.51
N PRO A 496 -8.56 -2.86 24.22
CA PRO A 496 -9.82 -3.33 24.81
C PRO A 496 -10.18 -4.81 24.63
N SER A 497 -9.52 -5.52 23.72
CA SER A 497 -9.72 -6.95 23.51
C SER A 497 -8.72 -7.85 24.26
N TRP A 498 -7.80 -7.30 25.05
CA TRP A 498 -6.99 -8.06 26.00
C TRP A 498 -7.83 -8.48 27.19
N LYS A 499 -7.69 -9.74 27.59
CA LYS A 499 -8.27 -10.31 28.81
C LYS A 499 -7.15 -10.95 29.62
N VAL A 500 -7.26 -10.87 30.94
CA VAL A 500 -6.33 -11.50 31.86
C VAL A 500 -7.09 -12.49 32.74
N PHE A 501 -6.52 -13.67 32.93
CA PHE A 501 -7.05 -14.75 33.75
C PHE A 501 -6.07 -15.05 34.88
N VAL A 502 -6.59 -15.23 36.09
CA VAL A 502 -5.87 -15.69 37.27
C VAL A 502 -6.45 -17.05 37.64
N ASP A 503 -5.64 -18.10 37.58
CA ASP A 503 -6.07 -19.50 37.77
C ASP A 503 -7.27 -19.88 36.89
N GLY A 504 -7.25 -19.44 35.64
CA GLY A 504 -8.33 -19.67 34.66
C GLY A 504 -9.59 -18.81 34.83
N LYS A 505 -9.65 -17.94 35.86
CA LYS A 505 -10.78 -17.03 36.07
C LYS A 505 -10.46 -15.63 35.54
N GLU A 506 -11.32 -15.12 34.64
CA GLU A 506 -11.18 -13.77 34.09
C GLU A 506 -11.18 -12.74 35.22
N THR A 507 -10.15 -11.91 35.24
CA THR A 507 -9.91 -10.88 36.24
C THR A 507 -10.00 -9.51 35.58
N LYS A 508 -10.57 -8.55 36.32
CA LYS A 508 -10.70 -7.17 35.84
C LYS A 508 -9.31 -6.56 35.67
N ILE A 509 -9.05 -6.02 34.48
CA ILE A 509 -7.86 -5.23 34.19
C ILE A 509 -8.11 -3.79 34.65
N GLU A 510 -7.13 -3.20 35.33
CA GLU A 510 -7.13 -1.78 35.67
C GLU A 510 -6.02 -1.05 34.89
N VAL A 511 -6.29 0.20 34.53
CA VAL A 511 -5.30 1.14 33.99
C VAL A 511 -5.43 2.40 34.84
N PRO A 512 -4.68 2.50 35.95
CA PRO A 512 -4.81 3.63 36.88
C PRO A 512 -4.55 4.98 36.19
N GLU A 513 -5.17 6.06 36.65
CA GLU A 513 -4.99 7.40 36.04
C GLU A 513 -3.53 7.88 36.02
N GLY A 514 -2.69 7.39 36.94
CA GLY A 514 -1.27 7.67 36.99
C GLY A 514 -0.39 6.78 36.10
N GLU A 515 -0.93 5.77 35.42
CA GLU A 515 -0.18 4.97 34.44
C GLU A 515 -0.18 5.70 33.10
N GLU A 516 0.93 6.39 32.83
CA GLU A 516 1.09 7.22 31.63
C GLU A 516 1.16 6.40 30.33
N TRP A 517 1.64 5.15 30.38
CA TRP A 517 1.88 4.32 29.21
C TRP A 517 0.74 3.36 28.93
N GLY A 518 -0.34 3.37 29.71
CA GLY A 518 -1.54 2.59 29.43
C GLY A 518 -1.39 1.07 29.57
N ARG A 519 -0.51 0.59 30.45
CA ARG A 519 -0.26 -0.84 30.68
C ARG A 519 -1.32 -1.48 31.58
N MET A 520 -1.41 -2.81 31.54
CA MET A 520 -2.43 -3.58 32.27
C MET A 520 -2.02 -3.88 33.72
N TYR A 521 -2.92 -3.66 34.68
CA TYR A 521 -2.72 -3.95 36.09
C TYR A 521 -3.71 -5.02 36.56
N ILE A 522 -3.23 -5.95 37.38
CA ILE A 522 -4.05 -6.92 38.10
C ILE A 522 -3.63 -7.00 39.57
N THR A 523 -4.56 -7.42 40.42
CA THR A 523 -4.26 -7.75 41.82
C THR A 523 -4.34 -9.25 41.99
N VAL A 524 -3.31 -9.83 42.62
CA VAL A 524 -3.26 -11.25 42.96
C VAL A 524 -3.25 -11.40 44.47
N SER A 525 -3.98 -12.38 44.98
CA SER A 525 -3.96 -12.74 46.39
C SER A 525 -2.64 -13.40 46.79
N LYS A 526 -2.44 -13.59 48.10
CA LYS A 526 -1.37 -14.45 48.61
C LYS A 526 -1.57 -15.87 48.09
N GLY A 527 -0.53 -16.45 47.51
CA GLY A 527 -0.57 -17.79 46.93
C GLY A 527 0.34 -17.92 45.72
N THR A 528 0.29 -19.08 45.08
CA THR A 528 0.87 -19.29 43.74
C THR A 528 -0.28 -19.23 42.74
N HIS A 529 -0.16 -18.34 41.77
CA HIS A 529 -1.21 -18.07 40.80
C HIS A 529 -0.67 -18.16 39.38
N ASP A 530 -1.38 -18.84 38.50
CA ASP A 530 -1.06 -18.86 37.08
C ASP A 530 -1.81 -17.73 36.38
N ILE A 531 -1.04 -16.87 35.70
CA ILE A 531 -1.53 -15.69 35.01
C ILE A 531 -1.47 -15.93 33.52
N THR A 532 -2.59 -15.73 32.85
CA THR A 532 -2.68 -15.80 31.39
C THR A 532 -3.28 -14.50 30.86
N ALA A 533 -2.56 -13.77 30.02
CA ALA A 533 -3.08 -12.63 29.28
C ALA A 533 -3.23 -13.02 27.81
N ARG A 534 -4.40 -12.75 27.20
CA ARG A 534 -4.64 -13.09 25.80
C ARG A 534 -5.46 -12.02 25.08
N LEU A 535 -5.08 -11.76 23.83
CA LEU A 535 -5.83 -10.87 22.94
C LEU A 535 -6.93 -11.64 22.20
N TYR A 536 -8.16 -11.20 22.35
CA TYR A 536 -9.33 -11.76 21.68
C TYR A 536 -9.78 -10.94 20.47
N ASN A 537 -10.65 -11.51 19.66
CA ASN A 537 -11.34 -10.77 18.62
C ASN A 537 -12.51 -9.98 19.20
N THR A 538 -12.59 -8.72 18.81
CA THR A 538 -13.79 -7.88 18.90
C THR A 538 -14.84 -8.34 17.86
N TRP A 539 -16.07 -7.81 17.96
CA TRP A 539 -17.10 -8.12 16.97
C TRP A 539 -16.73 -7.70 15.53
N PRO A 540 -16.10 -6.53 15.24
CA PRO A 540 -15.72 -6.17 13.87
C PRO A 540 -14.68 -7.13 13.30
N ARG A 541 -13.71 -7.56 14.11
CA ARG A 541 -12.70 -8.54 13.70
C ARG A 541 -13.32 -9.89 13.42
N THR A 542 -14.18 -10.40 14.30
CA THR A 542 -14.87 -11.68 14.11
C THR A 542 -15.72 -11.69 12.84
N VAL A 543 -16.56 -10.66 12.65
CA VAL A 543 -17.40 -10.53 11.44
C VAL A 543 -16.54 -10.38 10.19
N GLY A 544 -15.49 -9.54 10.23
CA GLY A 544 -14.58 -9.34 9.11
C GLY A 544 -13.85 -10.63 8.71
N ASN A 545 -13.35 -11.37 9.70
CA ASN A 545 -12.69 -12.66 9.50
C ASN A 545 -13.65 -13.68 8.85
N ILE A 546 -14.89 -13.79 9.33
CA ILE A 546 -15.90 -14.70 8.78
C ILE A 546 -16.25 -14.33 7.33
N ILE A 547 -16.52 -13.04 7.07
CA ILE A 547 -16.85 -12.56 5.72
C ILE A 547 -15.70 -12.84 4.75
N SER A 548 -14.46 -12.59 5.15
CA SER A 548 -13.29 -12.89 4.33
C SER A 548 -13.10 -14.36 4.10
N LEU A 549 -13.21 -15.20 5.14
CA LEU A 549 -13.09 -16.65 5.01
C LEU A 549 -14.13 -17.20 4.02
N VAL A 550 -15.40 -16.79 4.15
CA VAL A 550 -16.47 -17.17 3.22
C VAL A 550 -16.18 -16.67 1.81
N SER A 551 -15.72 -15.43 1.64
CA SER A 551 -15.41 -14.86 0.33
C SER A 551 -14.25 -15.60 -0.37
N TRP A 552 -13.19 -15.93 0.37
CA TRP A 552 -12.07 -16.73 -0.12
C TRP A 552 -12.49 -18.18 -0.45
N ALA A 553 -13.37 -18.78 0.37
CA ALA A 553 -13.93 -20.10 0.09
C ALA A 553 -14.79 -20.10 -1.19
N ILE A 554 -15.63 -19.08 -1.40
CA ILE A 554 -16.40 -18.89 -2.63
C ILE A 554 -15.46 -18.73 -3.83
N LEU A 555 -14.40 -17.92 -3.70
CA LEU A 555 -13.39 -17.78 -4.77
C LEU A 555 -12.78 -19.14 -5.14
N GLY A 556 -12.32 -19.89 -4.14
CA GLY A 556 -11.75 -21.22 -4.33
C GLY A 556 -12.73 -22.18 -5.02
N PHE A 557 -13.99 -22.21 -4.58
CA PHE A 557 -15.03 -23.04 -5.18
C PHE A 557 -15.28 -22.67 -6.66
N VAL A 558 -15.38 -21.37 -6.98
CA VAL A 558 -15.60 -20.90 -8.36
C VAL A 558 -14.39 -21.24 -9.25
N MET A 559 -13.15 -21.11 -8.73
CA MET A 559 -11.94 -21.49 -9.47
C MET A 559 -11.87 -23.00 -9.73
N LEU A 560 -12.26 -23.85 -8.77
CA LEU A 560 -12.29 -25.30 -8.95
C LEU A 560 -13.38 -25.77 -9.92
N LYS A 561 -14.56 -25.15 -9.91
CA LYS A 561 -15.65 -25.50 -10.84
C LYS A 561 -15.31 -25.10 -12.28
N SER A 562 -14.64 -23.95 -12.46
CA SER A 562 -14.26 -23.47 -13.80
C SER A 562 -13.17 -24.31 -14.47
N SER A 563 -12.18 -24.80 -13.72
CA SER A 563 -11.15 -25.70 -14.26
C SER A 563 -11.75 -27.03 -14.71
N ARG A 564 -12.69 -27.62 -13.95
CA ARG A 564 -13.41 -28.84 -14.32
C ARG A 564 -14.26 -28.68 -15.60
N TRP A 565 -14.92 -27.53 -15.76
CA TRP A 565 -15.69 -27.23 -16.96
C TRP A 565 -14.83 -27.14 -18.23
N GLN A 566 -13.63 -26.56 -18.15
CA GLN A 566 -12.71 -26.47 -19.30
C GLN A 566 -12.06 -27.81 -19.67
N ILE A 567 -11.90 -28.74 -18.71
CA ILE A 567 -11.39 -30.10 -18.97
C ILE A 567 -12.47 -30.97 -19.62
N SER A 568 -13.73 -30.83 -19.19
CA SER A 568 -14.87 -31.54 -19.77
C SER A 568 -15.09 -31.17 -21.25
N THR A 569 -15.07 -29.87 -21.59
CA THR A 569 -15.28 -29.41 -22.96
C THR A 569 -14.13 -29.74 -23.92
N LYS A 570 -12.93 -29.98 -23.41
CA LYS A 570 -11.77 -30.45 -24.19
C LYS A 570 -11.75 -31.96 -24.43
N ARG A 571 -12.50 -32.75 -23.64
CA ARG A 571 -12.65 -34.20 -23.84
C ARG A 571 -13.82 -34.54 -24.76
N SER A 572 -14.71 -33.59 -25.04
CA SER A 572 -15.87 -33.73 -25.93
C SER A 572 -15.66 -33.12 -27.32
N THR A 573 -14.43 -32.74 -27.65
CA THR A 573 -13.97 -32.29 -28.98
C THR A 573 -12.77 -33.13 -29.36
#